data_AF-A0A2J8R265-F1
#
_entry.id   AF-A0A2J8R265-F1
#
_cell.length_a   1.000
_cell.length_b   1.000
_cell.length_c   1.000
_cell.angle_alpha   90.00
_cell.angle_beta   90.00
_cell.angle_gamma   90.00
#
_symmetry.space_group_name_H-M   'P 1'
#
loop_
_entity.id
_entity.type
_entity.pdbx_description
1 polymer ?
#
loop_
_entity_poly.entity_id
_entity_poly.type
_entity_poly.pdbx_seq_one_letter_code
_entity_poly.pdbx_strand_id
1 'polypeptide(L)' 'MDNKKRLAYAIIQFLHDQLRHGGLSSDAQESLEVAIQCLETAFGVTVEDSDLALPQTLPEIFEAAATG' A
#
# COMPACT_ATOMS: atom_id res chain seq x y z
N MET A 1 4.05 16.50 -8.39
CA MET A 1 5.25 15.68 -8.08
C MET A 1 4.87 14.54 -7.13
N ASP A 2 3.70 13.92 -7.37
CA ASP A 2 3.00 13.16 -6.33
C ASP A 2 2.91 11.67 -6.67
N ASN A 3 3.48 11.24 -7.80
CA ASN A 3 3.46 9.84 -8.22
C ASN A 3 4.17 8.92 -7.23
N LYS A 4 5.25 9.38 -6.56
CA LYS A 4 5.92 8.60 -5.52
C LYS A 4 5.03 8.43 -4.28
N LYS A 5 4.34 9.49 -3.88
CA LYS A 5 3.38 9.45 -2.76
C LYS A 5 2.17 8.57 -3.07
N ARG A 6 1.62 8.69 -4.28
CA ARG A 6 0.54 7.82 -4.77
C ARG A 6 0.95 6.35 -4.82
N LEU A 7 2.18 6.06 -5.26
CA LEU A 7 2.71 4.70 -5.25
C LEU A 7 2.87 4.18 -3.81
N ALA A 8 3.44 4.97 -2.92
CA ALA A 8 3.58 4.60 -1.51
C ALA A 8 2.22 4.35 -0.86
N TYR A 9 1.24 5.23 -1.09
CA TYR A 9 -0.14 5.07 -0.62
C TYR A 9 -0.77 3.76 -1.13
N ALA A 10 -0.63 3.47 -2.41
CA ALA A 10 -1.13 2.21 -2.97
C ALA A 10 -0.46 0.98 -2.32
N ILE A 11 0.86 1.03 -2.02
CA ILE A 11 1.57 -0.06 -1.34
C ILE A 11 0.99 -0.23 0.06
N ILE A 12 0.88 0.85 0.82
CA ILE A 12 0.31 0.84 2.18
C ILE A 12 -1.10 0.25 2.19
N GLN A 13 -1.95 0.66 1.24
CA GLN A 13 -3.32 0.18 1.12
C GLN A 13 -3.39 -1.32 0.78
N PHE A 14 -2.47 -1.82 -0.05
CA PHE A 14 -2.33 -3.25 -0.33
C PHE A 14 -1.86 -4.03 0.90
N LEU A 15 -0.84 -3.54 1.61
CA LEU A 15 -0.32 -4.19 2.82
C LEU A 15 -1.39 -4.21 3.93
N HIS A 16 -2.20 -3.16 4.07
CA HIS A 16 -3.34 -3.13 5.00
C HIS A 16 -4.41 -4.18 4.65
N ASP A 17 -4.69 -4.35 3.36
CA ASP A 17 -5.62 -5.38 2.90
C ASP A 17 -5.06 -6.78 3.18
N GLN A 18 -3.78 -7.01 2.92
CA GLN A 18 -3.10 -8.26 3.28
C GLN A 18 -3.12 -8.50 4.79
N LEU A 19 -2.89 -7.46 5.61
CA LEU A 19 -2.95 -7.57 7.07
C LEU A 19 -4.32 -8.09 7.56
N ARG A 20 -5.41 -7.65 6.92
CA ARG A 20 -6.79 -7.99 7.30
C ARG A 20 -7.32 -9.26 6.62
N HIS A 21 -6.97 -9.50 5.37
CA HIS A 21 -7.56 -10.52 4.51
C HIS A 21 -6.55 -11.56 3.98
N GLY A 22 -5.25 -11.30 4.09
CA GLY A 22 -4.18 -12.14 3.54
C GLY A 22 -3.88 -13.41 4.33
N GLY A 23 -4.53 -13.64 5.47
CA GLY A 23 -4.35 -14.86 6.26
C GLY A 23 -2.92 -15.04 6.79
N LEU A 24 -2.20 -13.94 7.05
CA LEU A 24 -0.85 -13.97 7.60
C LEU A 24 -0.84 -14.46 9.05
N SER A 25 0.23 -15.14 9.45
CA SER A 25 0.50 -15.47 10.85
C SER A 25 0.68 -14.22 11.71
N SER A 26 0.44 -14.32 13.01
CA SER A 26 0.56 -13.19 13.96
C SER A 26 1.89 -12.44 13.84
N ASP A 27 3.03 -13.15 13.79
CA ASP A 27 4.35 -12.53 13.63
C ASP A 27 4.49 -11.73 12.33
N ALA A 28 3.88 -12.22 11.25
CA ALA A 28 3.91 -11.56 9.95
C ALA A 28 2.97 -10.34 9.93
N GLN A 29 1.85 -10.40 10.64
CA GLN A 29 0.96 -9.26 10.83
C GLN A 29 1.67 -8.12 11.58
N GLU A 30 2.33 -8.43 12.70
CA GLU A 30 3.11 -7.44 13.46
C GLU A 30 4.22 -6.82 12.61
N SER A 31 4.95 -7.65 11.85
CA SER A 31 6.01 -7.17 10.96
C SER A 31 5.46 -6.24 9.86
N LEU A 32 4.29 -6.56 9.34
CA LEU A 32 3.63 -5.81 8.27
C LEU A 32 3.09 -4.46 8.78
N GLU A 33 2.52 -4.44 9.98
CA GLU A 33 2.01 -3.24 10.62
C GLU A 33 3.13 -2.21 10.90
N VAL A 34 4.30 -2.70 11.33
CA VAL A 34 5.50 -1.87 11.49
C VAL A 34 5.99 -1.35 10.13
N ALA A 35 6.00 -2.19 9.09
CA ALA A 35 6.41 -1.77 7.75
C ALA A 35 5.51 -0.67 7.19
N ILE A 36 4.19 -0.76 7.40
CA ILE A 36 3.23 0.28 7.01
C ILE A 36 3.57 1.61 7.67
N GLN A 37 3.74 1.64 9.00
CA GLN A 37 4.08 2.86 9.73
C GLN A 37 5.42 3.47 9.28
N CYS A 38 6.42 2.62 8.98
CA CYS A 38 7.69 3.07 8.41
C CYS A 38 7.49 3.74 7.05
N LEU A 39 6.66 3.17 6.18
CA LEU A 39 6.35 3.74 4.86
C LEU A 39 5.56 5.05 4.98
N GLU A 40 4.55 5.12 5.84
CA GLU A 40 3.77 6.34 6.10
C GLU A 40 4.69 7.49 6.54
N THR A 41 5.62 7.20 7.45
CA THR A 41 6.60 8.17 7.95
C THR A 41 7.62 8.57 6.88
N ALA A 42 8.16 7.60 6.14
CA ALA A 42 9.19 7.85 5.12
C ALA A 42 8.66 8.65 3.93
N PHE A 43 7.40 8.42 3.54
CA PHE A 43 6.78 9.08 2.39
C PHE A 43 5.89 10.27 2.78
N GLY A 44 5.57 10.43 4.07
CA GLY A 44 4.67 11.48 4.57
C GLY A 44 3.30 11.37 3.94
N VAL A 45 2.72 10.16 3.98
CA VAL A 45 1.39 9.80 3.47
C VAL A 45 0.69 8.97 4.54
N THR A 46 -0.63 9.08 4.67
CA THR A 46 -1.42 8.25 5.58
C THR A 46 -2.53 7.55 4.82
N VAL A 47 -3.11 6.47 5.37
CA VAL A 47 -4.27 5.78 4.77
C VAL A 47 -5.48 6.71 4.54
N GLU A 48 -5.56 7.82 5.27
CA GLU A 48 -6.62 8.84 5.15
C GLU A 48 -6.43 9.79 3.97
N ASP A 49 -5.25 9.82 3.33
CA ASP A 49 -4.97 10.59 2.11
C ASP A 49 -5.70 10.00 0.88
N SER A 50 -7.03 10.02 0.91
CA SER A 50 -7.89 9.57 -0.19
C SER A 50 -7.66 10.37 -1.47
N ASP A 51 -7.06 11.56 -1.38
CA ASP A 51 -6.63 12.39 -2.50
C ASP A 51 -5.45 11.76 -3.29
N LEU A 52 -4.68 10.88 -2.62
CA LEU A 52 -3.63 10.07 -3.22
C LEU A 52 -4.15 8.73 -3.77
N ALA A 53 -5.42 8.40 -3.51
CA ALA A 53 -6.02 7.17 -4.01
C ALA A 53 -6.04 7.20 -5.54
N LEU A 54 -5.37 6.22 -6.14
CA LEU A 54 -5.43 6.01 -7.58
C LEU A 54 -6.81 5.41 -7.93
N PRO A 55 -7.36 5.73 -9.11
CA PRO A 55 -8.62 5.12 -9.57
C PRO A 55 -8.50 3.62 -9.84
N GLN A 56 -7.29 3.07 -9.79
CA GLN A 56 -6.94 1.68 -10.06
C GLN A 56 -5.96 1.23 -8.97
N THR A 57 -6.19 0.04 -8.44
CA THR A 57 -5.39 -0.52 -7.35
C THR A 57 -4.00 -0.92 -7.84
N LEU A 58 -3.03 -0.99 -6.93
CA LEU A 58 -1.67 -1.46 -7.24
C LEU A 58 -1.62 -2.76 -8.06
N PRO A 59 -2.35 -3.83 -7.68
CA PRO A 59 -2.39 -5.05 -8.48
C PRO A 59 -2.91 -4.82 -9.90
N GLU A 60 -3.98 -4.03 -10.10
CA GLU A 60 -4.49 -3.73 -11.44
C GLU A 60 -3.46 -2.98 -12.30
N ILE A 61 -2.70 -2.05 -11.73
CA ILE A 61 -1.63 -1.33 -12.45
C ILE A 61 -0.53 -2.31 -12.86
N PHE A 62 -0.14 -3.23 -11.98
CA PHE A 62 0.87 -4.25 -12.28
C PHE A 62 0.37 -5.26 -13.32
N GLU A 63 -0.88 -5.71 -13.23
CA GLU A 63 -1.49 -6.61 -14.23
C GLU A 63 -1.61 -5.96 -15.60
N ALA A 64 -2.04 -4.69 -15.65
CA ALA A 64 -2.09 -3.91 -16.89
C ALA A 64 -0.70 -3.67 -17.50
N ALA A 65 0.32 -3.45 -16.66
CA ALA A 65 1.70 -3.29 -17.12
C ALA A 65 2.34 -4.62 -17.56
N ALA A 66 1.94 -5.75 -16.96
CA ALA A 66 2.45 -7.07 -17.30
C ALA A 66 1.86 -7.64 -18.60
N THR A 67 0.78 -7.04 -19.12
CA THR A 67 0.09 -7.46 -20.34
C THR A 67 0.50 -6.69 -21.61
N GLY A 68 1.45 -5.76 -21.51
CA GLY A 68 2.02 -4.99 -22.64
C GLY A 68 3.48 -5.30 -22.93
#